data_AF-A0A4V0WUY4-F1
#
_entry.id   AF-A0A4V0WUY4-F1
#
_cell.length_a   1.000
_cell.length_b   1.000
_cell.length_c   1.000
_cell.angle_alpha   90.00
_cell.angle_beta   90.00
_cell.angle_gamma   90.00
#
_symmetry.space_group_name_H-M   'P 1'
#
loop_
_entity.id
_entity.type
_entity.pdbx_description
1 polymer ?
#
loop_
_entity_poly.entity_id
_entity_poly.type
_entity_poly.pdbx_seq_one_letter_code
_entity_poly.pdbx_strand_id
1 'polypeptide(L)'
;MAALVTVLLCVRAENRYIHSFADEFGDLKLQGVALQKTAFTQSDLLVIYGSSELLSSVHGKEGAFFEEYPTGFRAFPVGKQGAASLPIMQKIASLGRYVEGRKVAFTISPGYFLSEKANVDYYDGNFSALQATEFAFSTHLSADLKRTAARRMIQYPETLDGNWTLDFGVRRLAGGSFLDSALYAAVWPLGKFANLVGRSQDHIEAGLKIAENTEERNPKPHRILRLNWKEILRKTSVKVKMQRPPMPPLLTKRPRGARDADFLRILKDACARCRFPADPQ
;
A
#
# COMPACT_ATOMS: atom_id res chain seq x y z
N MET A 1 -20.53 -0.99 25.22
CA MET A 1 -21.44 -1.79 24.38
C MET A 1 -21.81 -1.11 23.08
N ALA A 2 -22.34 0.12 23.08
CA ALA A 2 -22.74 0.82 21.84
C ALA A 2 -21.61 0.97 20.81
N ALA A 3 -20.42 1.44 21.20
CA ALA A 3 -19.30 1.62 20.27
C ALA A 3 -18.86 0.32 19.57
N LEU A 4 -18.85 -0.81 20.29
CA LEU A 4 -18.53 -2.11 19.72
C LEU A 4 -19.59 -2.54 18.69
N VAL A 5 -20.87 -2.35 19.01
CA VAL A 5 -21.97 -2.65 18.09
C VAL A 5 -21.85 -1.80 16.83
N THR A 6 -21.56 -0.50 16.96
CA THR A 6 -21.32 0.39 15.82
C THR A 6 -20.20 -0.13 14.92
N VAL A 7 -19.03 -0.46 15.48
CA VAL A 7 -17.90 -0.99 14.70
C VAL A 7 -18.28 -2.29 13.99
N LEU A 8 -19.02 -3.20 14.65
CA LEU A 8 -19.49 -4.44 14.01
C LEU A 8 -20.44 -4.20 12.84
N LEU A 9 -21.33 -3.19 12.95
CA LEU A 9 -22.21 -2.79 11.86
C LEU A 9 -21.41 -2.20 10.70
N CYS A 10 -20.40 -1.36 10.97
CA CYS A 10 -19.49 -0.83 9.96
C CYS A 10 -18.74 -1.94 9.23
N VAL A 11 -18.16 -2.90 9.96
CA VAL A 11 -17.48 -4.08 9.36
C VAL A 11 -18.44 -4.88 8.47
N ARG A 12 -19.70 -5.05 8.88
CA ARG A 12 -20.70 -5.73 8.06
C ARG A 12 -21.01 -4.95 6.78
N ALA A 13 -21.11 -3.62 6.87
CA ALA A 13 -21.31 -2.76 5.71
C ALA A 13 -20.10 -2.81 4.76
N GLU A 14 -18.87 -2.75 5.29
CA GLU A 14 -17.65 -2.88 4.49
C GLU A 14 -17.64 -4.18 3.70
N ASN A 15 -17.92 -5.33 4.33
CA ASN A 15 -17.96 -6.62 3.63
C ASN A 15 -19.01 -6.65 2.51
N ARG A 16 -20.14 -5.96 2.71
CA ARG A 16 -21.22 -5.90 1.71
C ARG A 16 -20.86 -5.00 0.52
N TYR A 17 -20.13 -3.92 0.75
CA TYR A 17 -19.90 -2.87 -0.26
C TYR A 17 -18.46 -2.78 -0.75
N ILE A 18 -17.55 -3.67 -0.31
CA ILE A 18 -16.13 -3.60 -0.65
C ILE A 18 -15.86 -3.57 -2.17
N HIS A 19 -16.62 -4.31 -2.97
CA HIS A 19 -16.48 -4.31 -4.43
C HIS A 19 -16.74 -2.94 -5.07
N SER A 20 -17.58 -2.09 -4.45
CA SER A 20 -17.82 -0.72 -4.94
C SER A 20 -16.59 0.18 -4.81
N PHE A 21 -15.66 -0.15 -3.89
CA PHE A 21 -14.41 0.59 -3.70
C PHE A 21 -13.30 0.16 -4.65
N ALA A 22 -13.52 -0.84 -5.51
CA ALA A 22 -12.47 -1.35 -6.41
C ALA A 22 -11.89 -0.23 -7.29
N ASP A 23 -12.74 0.64 -7.85
CA ASP A 23 -12.31 1.72 -8.75
C ASP A 23 -12.15 3.08 -8.05
N GLU A 24 -12.37 3.14 -6.74
CA GLU A 24 -12.16 4.36 -5.95
C GLU A 24 -10.68 4.55 -5.58
N PHE A 25 -10.24 5.81 -5.49
CA PHE A 25 -8.88 6.19 -5.07
C PHE A 25 -8.89 7.19 -3.90
N GLY A 26 -9.93 7.12 -3.06
CA GLY A 26 -10.04 7.96 -1.88
C GLY A 26 -9.12 7.53 -0.74
N ASP A 27 -8.76 8.48 0.13
CA ASP A 27 -7.81 8.26 1.23
C ASP A 27 -8.28 7.16 2.22
N LEU A 28 -9.59 6.98 2.41
CA LEU A 28 -10.13 5.86 3.22
C LEU A 28 -9.68 4.49 2.72
N LYS A 29 -9.59 4.29 1.40
CA LYS A 29 -9.08 3.05 0.81
C LYS A 29 -7.56 3.01 0.85
N LEU A 30 -6.90 4.12 0.50
CA LEU A 30 -5.46 4.16 0.26
C LEU A 30 -4.64 4.26 1.56
N GLN A 31 -5.10 5.04 2.51
CA GLN A 31 -4.43 5.36 3.79
C GLN A 31 -5.13 4.71 5.00
N GLY A 32 -6.37 4.28 4.86
CA GLY A 32 -7.05 3.42 5.85
C GLY A 32 -6.55 1.97 5.85
N VAL A 33 -7.05 1.19 6.81
CA VAL A 33 -6.70 -0.22 7.02
C VAL A 33 -7.92 -1.14 6.86
N ALA A 34 -9.11 -0.66 7.22
CA ALA A 34 -10.38 -1.39 7.22
C ALA A 34 -10.74 -1.93 5.84
N LEU A 35 -10.84 -1.04 4.84
CA LEU A 35 -11.20 -1.44 3.47
C LEU A 35 -10.15 -2.37 2.85
N GLN A 36 -8.86 -2.13 3.10
CA GLN A 36 -7.81 -3.03 2.61
C GLN A 36 -7.89 -4.41 3.26
N LYS A 37 -8.10 -4.50 4.59
CA LYS A 37 -8.31 -5.78 5.28
C LYS A 37 -9.52 -6.51 4.72
N THR A 38 -10.64 -5.81 4.52
CA THR A 38 -11.86 -6.37 3.95
C THR A 38 -11.67 -6.84 2.50
N ALA A 39 -10.82 -6.17 1.70
CA ALA A 39 -10.48 -6.65 0.38
C ALA A 39 -9.72 -8.00 0.42
N PHE A 40 -8.77 -8.15 1.36
CA PHE A 40 -8.01 -9.41 1.52
C PHE A 40 -8.83 -10.59 2.06
N THR A 41 -10.00 -10.34 2.65
CA THR A 41 -10.92 -11.42 3.05
C THR A 41 -11.77 -11.94 1.88
N GLN A 42 -11.85 -11.21 0.77
CA GLN A 42 -12.59 -11.64 -0.41
C GLN A 42 -11.72 -12.55 -1.30
N SER A 43 -12.29 -13.66 -1.77
CA SER A 43 -11.57 -14.58 -2.68
C SER A 43 -11.50 -14.07 -4.12
N ASP A 44 -12.38 -13.15 -4.47
CA ASP A 44 -12.57 -12.59 -5.81
C ASP A 44 -12.03 -11.17 -5.95
N LEU A 45 -11.29 -10.66 -4.95
CA LEU A 45 -10.55 -9.40 -5.05
C LEU A 45 -9.05 -9.65 -5.03
N LEU A 46 -8.34 -9.15 -6.04
CA LEU A 46 -6.88 -9.13 -6.07
C LEU A 46 -6.39 -7.73 -5.71
N VAL A 47 -5.79 -7.57 -4.53
CA VAL A 47 -5.18 -6.31 -4.12
C VAL A 47 -3.88 -6.07 -4.90
N ILE A 48 -3.77 -4.89 -5.51
CA ILE A 48 -2.63 -4.48 -6.33
C ILE A 48 -2.02 -3.22 -5.73
N TYR A 49 -0.80 -3.30 -5.22
CA TYR A 49 -0.07 -2.14 -4.70
C TYR A 49 0.79 -1.48 -5.77
N GLY A 50 0.83 -0.15 -5.73
CA GLY A 50 1.56 0.64 -6.71
C GLY A 50 1.52 2.14 -6.42
N SER A 51 1.87 2.95 -7.42
CA SER A 51 1.93 4.41 -7.37
C SER A 51 1.00 5.06 -8.41
N SER A 52 1.51 6.00 -9.21
CA SER A 52 0.75 6.73 -10.22
C SER A 52 0.31 5.89 -11.42
N GLU A 53 0.97 4.76 -11.70
CA GLU A 53 0.55 3.81 -12.73
C GLU A 53 -0.85 3.26 -12.45
N LEU A 54 -1.21 3.12 -11.16
CA LEU A 54 -2.54 2.70 -10.74
C LEU A 54 -3.58 3.81 -10.83
N LEU A 55 -3.23 5.05 -11.15
CA LEU A 55 -4.17 6.17 -11.27
C LEU A 55 -4.53 6.49 -12.73
N SER A 56 -3.73 6.02 -13.70
CA SER A 56 -3.92 6.37 -15.12
C SER A 56 -5.26 5.88 -15.68
N SER A 57 -5.95 6.64 -16.53
CA SER A 57 -7.27 6.27 -17.08
C SER A 57 -7.20 5.55 -18.44
N VAL A 58 -6.13 4.79 -18.68
CA VAL A 58 -5.90 4.13 -19.98
C VAL A 58 -6.87 2.97 -20.20
N HIS A 59 -7.33 2.81 -21.44
CA HIS A 59 -8.15 1.65 -21.82
C HIS A 59 -7.42 0.31 -21.63
N GLY A 60 -8.14 -0.69 -21.13
CA GLY A 60 -7.58 -2.01 -20.86
C GLY A 60 -6.76 -2.08 -19.56
N LYS A 61 -6.88 -1.07 -18.70
CA LYS A 61 -6.36 -1.10 -17.33
C LYS A 61 -7.07 -2.15 -16.48
N GLU A 62 -6.40 -2.65 -15.44
CA GLU A 62 -6.82 -3.81 -14.65
C GLU A 62 -8.30 -3.79 -14.24
N GLY A 63 -8.82 -2.70 -13.70
CA GLY A 63 -10.23 -2.59 -13.28
C GLY A 63 -11.20 -2.83 -14.44
N ALA A 64 -11.13 -1.95 -15.46
CA ALA A 64 -11.97 -2.06 -16.65
C ALA A 64 -11.77 -3.39 -17.41
N PHE A 65 -10.54 -3.89 -17.47
CA PHE A 65 -10.24 -5.16 -18.15
C PHE A 65 -10.87 -6.36 -17.44
N PHE A 66 -10.69 -6.48 -16.13
CA PHE A 66 -11.24 -7.62 -15.38
C PHE A 66 -12.75 -7.51 -15.14
N GLU A 67 -13.34 -6.33 -15.28
CA GLU A 67 -14.79 -6.16 -15.38
C GLU A 67 -15.35 -6.67 -16.71
N GLU A 68 -14.73 -6.30 -17.84
CA GLU A 68 -15.18 -6.72 -19.18
C GLU A 68 -14.86 -8.20 -19.47
N TYR A 69 -13.74 -8.70 -18.95
CA TYR A 69 -13.23 -10.06 -19.17
C TYR A 69 -13.00 -10.74 -17.81
N PRO A 70 -14.06 -11.12 -17.08
CA PRO A 70 -13.93 -11.70 -15.75
C PRO A 70 -13.15 -13.01 -15.80
N THR A 71 -12.06 -13.08 -15.02
CA THR A 71 -11.18 -14.26 -14.89
C THR A 71 -11.27 -14.90 -13.51
N GLY A 72 -12.35 -14.63 -12.77
CA GLY A 72 -12.58 -15.13 -11.42
C GLY A 72 -12.11 -14.19 -10.30
N PHE A 73 -11.57 -13.01 -10.64
CA PHE A 73 -11.29 -11.94 -9.68
C PHE A 73 -11.47 -10.56 -10.32
N ARG A 74 -11.63 -9.54 -9.48
CA ARG A 74 -11.58 -8.11 -9.82
C ARG A 74 -10.34 -7.49 -9.18
N ALA A 75 -9.70 -6.58 -9.89
CA ALA A 75 -8.57 -5.82 -9.35
C ALA A 75 -9.04 -4.83 -8.27
N PHE A 76 -8.26 -4.74 -7.19
CA PHE A 76 -8.44 -3.76 -6.12
C PHE A 76 -7.15 -2.94 -5.99
N PRO A 77 -6.95 -1.93 -6.86
CA PRO A 77 -5.74 -1.11 -6.86
C PRO A 77 -5.63 -0.24 -5.61
N VAL A 78 -4.48 -0.29 -4.95
CA VAL A 78 -4.11 0.51 -3.78
C VAL A 78 -2.80 1.22 -4.08
N GLY A 79 -2.92 2.43 -4.62
CA GLY A 79 -1.77 3.28 -4.93
C GLY A 79 -2.15 4.74 -5.03
N LYS A 80 -1.21 5.60 -4.64
CA LYS A 80 -1.29 7.05 -4.78
C LYS A 80 0.01 7.52 -5.43
N GLN A 81 -0.02 8.67 -6.09
CA GLN A 81 1.17 9.22 -6.74
C GLN A 81 2.33 9.32 -5.74
N GLY A 82 3.53 8.91 -6.18
CA GLY A 82 4.73 8.95 -5.36
C GLY A 82 4.86 7.83 -4.32
N ALA A 83 3.89 6.92 -4.20
CA ALA A 83 3.98 5.76 -3.32
C ALA A 83 5.17 4.85 -3.73
N ALA A 84 6.26 4.92 -2.97
CA ALA A 84 7.43 4.06 -3.15
C ALA A 84 7.44 2.93 -2.10
N SER A 85 8.57 2.25 -1.95
CA SER A 85 8.67 1.04 -1.12
C SER A 85 8.31 1.25 0.36
N LEU A 86 8.69 2.36 0.99
CA LEU A 86 8.41 2.60 2.42
C LEU A 86 6.91 2.74 2.74
N PRO A 87 6.14 3.64 2.09
CA PRO A 87 4.70 3.75 2.35
C PRO A 87 3.94 2.48 1.94
N ILE A 88 4.35 1.79 0.87
CA ILE A 88 3.71 0.52 0.48
C ILE A 88 4.00 -0.58 1.50
N MET A 89 5.23 -0.66 2.01
CA MET A 89 5.57 -1.59 3.09
C MET A 89 4.74 -1.31 4.35
N GLN A 90 4.53 -0.04 4.73
CA GLN A 90 3.68 0.34 5.86
C GLN A 90 2.21 -0.10 5.64
N LYS A 91 1.68 0.09 4.42
CA LYS A 91 0.34 -0.40 4.03
C LYS A 91 0.23 -1.91 4.26
N ILE A 92 1.11 -2.69 3.65
CA ILE A 92 1.09 -4.17 3.76
C ILE A 92 1.28 -4.62 5.21
N ALA A 93 2.22 -4.02 5.94
CA ALA A 93 2.48 -4.34 7.33
C ALA A 93 1.27 -4.10 8.24
N SER A 94 0.49 -3.05 7.98
CA SER A 94 -0.70 -2.71 8.76
C SER A 94 -1.81 -3.78 8.68
N LEU A 95 -1.75 -4.64 7.67
CA LEU A 95 -2.70 -5.72 7.47
C LEU A 95 -2.38 -6.94 8.33
N GLY A 96 -1.15 -7.09 8.84
CA GLY A 96 -0.75 -8.22 9.68
C GLY A 96 -1.10 -9.57 9.05
N ARG A 97 -1.77 -10.45 9.80
CA ARG A 97 -2.15 -11.80 9.31
C ARG A 97 -3.16 -11.83 8.16
N TYR A 98 -3.82 -10.72 7.83
CA TYR A 98 -4.84 -10.72 6.76
C TYR A 98 -4.24 -10.97 5.37
N VAL A 99 -2.93 -10.74 5.20
CA VAL A 99 -2.20 -11.03 3.95
C VAL A 99 -1.61 -12.44 3.90
N GLU A 100 -1.63 -13.18 5.02
CA GLU A 100 -1.01 -14.51 5.11
C GLU A 100 -1.75 -15.51 4.20
N GLY A 101 -1.00 -16.21 3.35
CA GLY A 101 -1.56 -17.14 2.37
C GLY A 101 -2.39 -16.48 1.26
N ARG A 102 -2.39 -15.14 1.14
CA ARG A 102 -3.14 -14.41 0.11
C ARG A 102 -2.23 -13.98 -1.04
N LYS A 103 -2.81 -13.90 -2.24
CA LYS A 103 -2.12 -13.34 -3.41
C LYS A 103 -2.15 -11.82 -3.36
N VAL A 104 -1.03 -11.20 -3.72
CA VAL A 104 -0.89 -9.76 -3.87
C VAL A 104 -0.13 -9.47 -5.15
N ALA A 105 -0.52 -8.43 -5.88
CA ALA A 105 0.29 -7.90 -6.96
C ALA A 105 0.97 -6.62 -6.48
N PHE A 106 2.23 -6.43 -6.88
CA PHE A 106 3.00 -5.24 -6.54
C PHE A 106 3.74 -4.74 -7.78
N THR A 107 3.46 -3.50 -8.17
CA THR A 107 4.11 -2.83 -9.29
C THR A 107 5.31 -2.03 -8.80
N ILE A 108 6.48 -2.40 -9.32
CA ILE A 108 7.75 -1.74 -9.00
C ILE A 108 8.13 -0.86 -10.17
N SER A 109 8.12 0.47 -9.97
CA SER A 109 8.57 1.41 -10.99
C SER A 109 10.07 1.67 -10.85
N PRO A 110 10.86 1.62 -11.95
CA PRO A 110 12.27 1.99 -11.92
C PRO A 110 12.53 3.39 -11.34
N GLY A 111 11.57 4.30 -11.49
CA GLY A 111 11.65 5.66 -10.96
C GLY A 111 11.86 5.74 -9.45
N TYR A 112 11.45 4.72 -8.69
CA TYR A 112 11.65 4.67 -7.23
C TYR A 112 13.12 4.62 -6.81
N PHE A 113 14.00 4.17 -7.70
CA PHE A 113 15.42 3.92 -7.42
C PHE A 113 16.36 4.96 -8.04
N LEU A 114 15.82 6.00 -8.67
CA LEU A 114 16.61 7.06 -9.30
C LEU A 114 17.10 8.11 -8.29
N SER A 115 16.54 8.13 -7.09
CA SER A 115 16.94 9.01 -5.99
C SER A 115 17.22 8.18 -4.73
N GLU A 116 18.26 8.55 -3.99
CA GLU A 116 18.62 7.93 -2.71
C GLU A 116 17.60 8.25 -1.59
N LYS A 117 16.92 9.39 -1.72
CA LYS A 117 15.87 9.85 -0.80
C LYS A 117 14.55 9.96 -1.56
N ALA A 118 13.49 9.39 -0.99
CA ALA A 118 12.15 9.66 -1.49
C ALA A 118 11.83 11.14 -1.24
N ASN A 119 11.17 11.78 -2.21
CA ASN A 119 10.66 13.13 -2.08
C ASN A 119 9.75 13.22 -0.84
N VAL A 120 9.94 14.26 -0.03
CA VAL A 120 9.23 14.45 1.24
C VAL A 120 7.72 14.57 1.02
N ASP A 121 7.29 15.39 0.06
CA ASP A 121 5.88 15.57 -0.30
C ASP A 121 5.22 14.25 -0.73
N TYR A 122 5.97 13.41 -1.46
CA TYR A 122 5.46 12.08 -1.84
C TYR A 122 5.33 11.14 -0.66
N TYR A 123 6.26 11.18 0.31
CA TYR A 123 6.12 10.36 1.50
C TYR A 123 4.99 10.87 2.38
N ASP A 124 4.91 12.18 2.64
CA ASP A 124 3.88 12.83 3.44
C ASP A 124 2.47 12.58 2.87
N GLY A 125 2.28 12.83 1.57
CA GLY A 125 0.99 12.59 0.91
C GLY A 125 0.54 11.12 0.87
N ASN A 126 1.45 10.17 1.13
CA ASN A 126 1.16 8.74 1.24
C ASN A 126 1.12 8.21 2.68
N PHE A 127 1.58 9.01 3.63
CA PHE A 127 1.73 8.60 5.02
C PHE A 127 0.37 8.36 5.66
N SER A 128 0.31 7.37 6.54
CA SER A 128 -0.88 7.11 7.36
C SER A 128 -0.41 6.81 8.77
N ALA A 129 -0.82 7.66 9.71
CA ALA A 129 -0.48 7.48 11.12
C ALA A 129 -0.96 6.11 11.63
N LEU A 130 -2.14 5.63 11.19
CA LEU A 130 -2.66 4.31 11.56
C LEU A 130 -1.77 3.19 10.97
N GLN A 131 -1.44 3.25 9.69
CA GLN A 131 -0.59 2.22 9.06
C GLN A 131 0.82 2.21 9.68
N ALA A 132 1.38 3.38 9.98
CA ALA A 132 2.66 3.53 10.63
C ALA A 132 2.66 3.02 12.09
N THR A 133 1.58 3.25 12.84
CA THR A 133 1.45 2.75 14.23
C THR A 133 1.19 1.24 14.25
N GLU A 134 0.41 0.70 13.31
CA GLU A 134 0.26 -0.75 13.11
C GLU A 134 1.60 -1.41 12.78
N PHE A 135 2.40 -0.81 11.90
CA PHE A 135 3.76 -1.25 11.62
C PHE A 135 4.67 -1.21 12.87
N ALA A 136 4.78 -0.04 13.52
CA ALA A 136 5.71 0.18 14.62
C ALA A 136 5.43 -0.73 15.82
N PHE A 137 4.16 -1.02 16.10
CA PHE A 137 3.73 -1.87 17.22
C PHE A 137 3.29 -3.27 16.77
N SER A 138 3.68 -3.70 15.56
CA SER A 138 3.41 -5.04 15.07
C SER A 138 4.15 -6.10 15.88
N THR A 139 3.45 -7.22 16.09
CA THR A 139 3.96 -8.48 16.66
C THR A 139 4.32 -9.50 15.58
N HIS A 140 4.03 -9.20 14.31
CA HIS A 140 4.24 -10.12 13.18
C HIS A 140 5.49 -9.77 12.36
N LEU A 141 6.23 -8.72 12.74
CA LEU A 141 7.41 -8.24 12.02
C LEU A 141 8.66 -8.44 12.86
N SER A 142 9.76 -8.79 12.20
CA SER A 142 11.06 -8.92 12.84
C SER A 142 11.55 -7.59 13.43
N ALA A 143 12.34 -7.67 14.50
CA ALA A 143 12.93 -6.49 15.12
C ALA A 143 13.84 -5.72 14.14
N ASP A 144 14.57 -6.43 13.28
CA ASP A 144 15.48 -5.81 12.30
C ASP A 144 14.75 -5.06 11.19
N LEU A 145 13.62 -5.59 10.71
CA LEU A 145 12.77 -4.88 9.75
C LEU A 145 12.20 -3.61 10.39
N LYS A 146 11.69 -3.72 11.62
CA LYS A 146 11.16 -2.57 12.37
C LYS A 146 12.23 -1.49 12.58
N ARG A 147 13.44 -1.88 13.00
CA ARG A 147 14.58 -0.96 13.17
C ARG A 147 14.97 -0.29 11.85
N THR A 148 15.08 -1.06 10.78
CA THR A 148 15.49 -0.56 9.46
C THR A 148 14.51 0.47 8.93
N ALA A 149 13.21 0.18 8.97
CA ALA A 149 12.23 1.15 8.52
C ALA A 149 12.09 2.33 9.46
N ALA A 150 12.18 2.13 10.79
CA ALA A 150 12.14 3.22 11.76
C ALA A 150 13.26 4.24 11.52
N ARG A 151 14.48 3.79 11.20
CA ARG A 151 15.60 4.67 10.80
C ARG A 151 15.31 5.47 9.53
N ARG A 152 14.44 4.97 8.65
CA ARG A 152 13.98 5.72 7.48
C ARG A 152 12.83 6.67 7.82
N MET A 153 11.89 6.27 8.67
CA MET A 153 10.78 7.09 9.13
C MET A 153 11.25 8.36 9.85
N ILE A 154 12.28 8.29 10.70
CA ILE A 154 12.84 9.48 11.40
C ILE A 154 13.47 10.51 10.45
N GLN A 155 13.67 10.19 9.17
CA GLN A 155 14.13 11.15 8.16
C GLN A 155 13.00 12.06 7.65
N TYR A 156 11.76 11.80 8.06
CA TYR A 156 10.55 12.53 7.71
C TYR A 156 9.81 12.97 8.98
N PRO A 157 10.41 13.87 9.79
CA PRO A 157 9.92 14.18 11.14
C PRO A 157 8.51 14.75 11.16
N GLU A 158 8.12 15.54 10.16
CA GLU A 158 6.78 16.14 10.06
C GLU A 158 5.66 15.09 10.07
N THR A 159 5.92 13.90 9.50
CA THR A 159 4.95 12.79 9.52
C THR A 159 4.75 12.16 10.90
N LEU A 160 5.68 12.40 11.83
CA LEU A 160 5.63 11.89 13.20
C LEU A 160 5.05 12.93 14.18
N ASP A 161 4.96 14.19 13.75
CA ASP A 161 4.44 15.28 14.57
C ASP A 161 2.96 15.05 14.93
N GLY A 162 2.57 15.47 16.14
CA GLY A 162 1.23 15.28 16.65
C GLY A 162 0.88 13.86 17.12
N ASN A 163 1.69 12.84 16.81
CA ASN A 163 1.51 11.47 17.32
C ASN A 163 2.70 11.04 18.18
N TRP A 164 2.72 11.50 19.43
CA TRP A 164 3.82 11.26 20.36
C TRP A 164 4.11 9.78 20.60
N THR A 165 3.08 8.91 20.62
CA THR A 165 3.25 7.48 20.85
C THR A 165 3.98 6.83 19.68
N LEU A 166 3.61 7.20 18.45
CA LEU A 166 4.29 6.75 17.25
C LEU A 166 5.72 7.30 17.18
N ASP A 167 5.91 8.60 17.36
CA ASP A 167 7.23 9.24 17.31
C ASP A 167 8.19 8.61 18.32
N PHE A 168 7.76 8.50 19.58
CA PHE A 168 8.55 7.87 20.63
C PHE A 168 8.88 6.41 20.26
N GLY A 169 7.88 5.62 19.86
CA GLY A 169 8.08 4.22 19.47
C GLY A 169 9.08 4.06 18.32
N VAL A 170 8.94 4.86 17.26
CA VAL A 170 9.82 4.86 16.08
C VAL A 170 11.25 5.26 16.45
N ARG A 171 11.45 6.30 17.27
CA ARG A 171 12.79 6.72 17.71
C ARG A 171 13.49 5.63 18.53
N ARG A 172 12.76 4.95 19.43
CA ARG A 172 13.31 3.82 20.20
C ARG A 172 13.65 2.63 19.30
N LEU A 173 12.77 2.29 18.35
CA LEU A 173 13.07 1.26 17.35
C LEU A 173 14.31 1.58 16.52
N ALA A 174 14.52 2.84 16.15
CA ALA A 174 15.66 3.28 15.35
C ALA A 174 17.00 3.22 16.12
N GLY A 175 16.98 3.56 17.42
CA GLY A 175 18.16 3.59 18.30
C GLY A 175 18.73 2.21 18.60
N GLY A 176 17.86 1.26 18.97
CA GLY A 176 18.22 -0.16 19.10
C GLY A 176 19.15 -0.53 20.26
N SER A 177 19.42 0.39 21.19
CA SER A 177 20.14 0.07 22.44
C SER A 177 19.29 -0.78 23.40
N PHE A 178 19.90 -1.28 24.47
CA PHE A 178 19.15 -1.96 25.54
C PHE A 178 18.11 -1.03 26.18
N LEU A 179 18.50 0.21 26.48
CA LEU A 179 17.59 1.23 27.02
C LEU A 179 16.45 1.53 26.04
N ASP A 180 16.75 1.64 24.75
CA ASP A 180 15.71 1.85 23.74
C ASP A 180 14.72 0.68 23.71
N SER A 181 15.22 -0.55 23.82
CA SER A 181 14.39 -1.75 23.80
C SER A 181 13.48 -1.81 25.05
N ALA A 182 14.00 -1.46 26.22
CA ALA A 182 13.23 -1.37 27.45
C ALA A 182 12.14 -0.28 27.37
N LEU A 183 12.49 0.91 26.87
CA LEU A 183 11.54 2.01 26.69
C LEU A 183 10.48 1.70 25.63
N TYR A 184 10.86 1.04 24.53
CA TYR A 184 9.91 0.56 23.52
C TYR A 184 8.93 -0.46 24.12
N ALA A 185 9.44 -1.40 24.93
CA ALA A 185 8.58 -2.38 25.61
C ALA A 185 7.61 -1.71 26.60
N ALA A 186 8.06 -0.66 27.31
CA ALA A 186 7.22 0.09 28.23
C ALA A 186 6.07 0.86 27.53
N VAL A 187 6.32 1.44 26.35
CA VAL A 187 5.28 2.17 25.58
C VAL A 187 4.42 1.24 24.70
N TRP A 188 4.82 -0.02 24.52
CA TRP A 188 4.15 -0.95 23.61
C TRP A 188 2.63 -1.13 23.89
N PRO A 189 2.16 -1.25 25.14
CA PRO A 189 0.73 -1.36 25.42
C PRO A 189 -0.05 -0.13 24.95
N LEU A 190 0.54 1.05 25.06
CA LEU A 190 -0.07 2.28 24.60
C LEU A 190 -0.15 2.34 23.07
N GLY A 191 0.90 1.90 22.37
CA GLY A 191 0.86 1.77 20.90
C GLY A 191 -0.22 0.80 20.43
N LYS A 192 -0.42 -0.33 21.14
CA LYS A 192 -1.52 -1.25 20.86
C LYS A 192 -2.90 -0.63 21.12
N PHE A 193 -3.04 0.17 22.17
CA PHE A 193 -4.26 0.91 22.44
C PHE A 193 -4.54 1.95 21.35
N ALA A 194 -3.52 2.70 20.91
CA ALA A 194 -3.63 3.64 19.79
C ALA A 194 -4.09 2.93 18.51
N ASN A 195 -3.56 1.74 18.19
CA ASN A 195 -4.03 0.94 17.05
C ASN A 195 -5.47 0.48 17.20
N LEU A 196 -5.94 0.18 18.41
CA LEU A 196 -7.34 -0.18 18.64
C LEU A 196 -8.28 1.00 18.37
N VAL A 197 -7.93 2.18 18.90
CA VAL A 197 -8.70 3.42 18.68
C VAL A 197 -8.70 3.77 17.19
N GLY A 198 -7.54 3.82 16.55
CA GLY A 198 -7.42 4.19 15.15
C GLY A 198 -8.14 3.21 14.22
N ARG A 199 -8.08 1.89 14.46
CA ARG A 199 -8.90 0.92 13.71
C ARG A 199 -10.40 1.16 13.88
N SER A 200 -10.83 1.50 15.10
CA SER A 200 -12.25 1.77 15.36
C SER A 200 -12.73 3.01 14.61
N GLN A 201 -11.92 4.08 14.59
CA GLN A 201 -12.19 5.29 13.82
C GLN A 201 -12.25 5.00 12.32
N ASP A 202 -11.26 4.27 11.80
CA ASP A 202 -11.17 3.89 10.39
C ASP A 202 -12.40 3.06 9.92
N HIS A 203 -12.88 2.12 10.74
CA HIS A 203 -14.14 1.41 10.48
C HIS A 203 -15.36 2.35 10.47
N ILE A 204 -15.44 3.28 11.43
CA ILE A 204 -16.56 4.23 11.51
C ILE A 204 -16.56 5.16 10.29
N GLU A 205 -15.41 5.73 9.92
CA GLU A 205 -15.28 6.60 8.75
C GLU A 205 -15.63 5.88 7.45
N ALA A 206 -15.15 4.64 7.28
CA ALA A 206 -15.54 3.80 6.14
C ALA A 206 -17.04 3.53 6.12
N GLY A 207 -17.64 3.19 7.27
CA GLY A 207 -19.07 2.95 7.41
C GLY A 207 -19.92 4.17 7.10
N LEU A 208 -19.51 5.36 7.56
CA LEU A 208 -20.17 6.64 7.24
C LEU A 208 -20.11 6.91 5.73
N LYS A 209 -18.94 6.73 5.10
CA LYS A 209 -18.78 6.93 3.66
C LYS A 209 -19.64 5.99 2.81
N ILE A 210 -19.82 4.75 3.28
CA ILE A 210 -20.73 3.78 2.68
C ILE A 210 -22.16 4.27 2.81
N ALA A 211 -22.58 4.65 4.01
CA ALA A 211 -23.95 5.08 4.30
C ALA A 211 -24.37 6.27 3.43
N GLU A 212 -23.50 7.27 3.27
CA GLU A 212 -23.75 8.47 2.45
C GLU A 212 -24.06 8.16 0.97
N ASN A 213 -23.50 7.08 0.40
CA ASN A 213 -23.56 6.81 -1.05
C ASN A 213 -24.14 5.42 -1.35
N THR A 214 -24.99 4.90 -0.47
CA THR A 214 -25.45 3.49 -0.52
C THR A 214 -26.12 3.13 -1.85
N GLU A 215 -26.96 4.02 -2.40
CA GLU A 215 -27.68 3.75 -3.66
C GLU A 215 -26.77 3.72 -4.88
N GLU A 216 -25.79 4.62 -4.95
CA GLU A 216 -24.82 4.72 -6.04
C GLU A 216 -23.82 3.55 -6.06
N ARG A 217 -23.63 2.91 -4.90
CA ARG A 217 -22.71 1.77 -4.70
C ARG A 217 -23.28 0.42 -5.12
N ASN A 218 -24.55 0.37 -5.53
CA ASN A 218 -25.12 -0.86 -6.05
C ASN A 218 -24.43 -1.26 -7.38
N PRO A 219 -24.07 -2.54 -7.55
CA PRO A 219 -23.39 -2.99 -8.76
C PRO A 219 -24.26 -2.70 -9.98
N LYS A 220 -23.72 -1.92 -10.91
CA LYS A 220 -24.40 -1.65 -12.18
C LYS A 220 -24.24 -2.88 -13.08
N PRO A 221 -25.26 -3.24 -13.88
CA PRO A 221 -25.11 -4.31 -14.85
C PRO A 221 -24.02 -3.94 -15.86
N HIS A 222 -23.07 -4.85 -16.05
CA HIS A 222 -21.95 -4.69 -16.97
C HIS A 222 -21.92 -5.79 -18.01
N ARG A 223 -21.39 -5.46 -19.20
CA ARG A 223 -21.36 -6.37 -20.34
C ARG A 223 -20.14 -7.29 -20.24
N ILE A 224 -20.40 -8.58 -20.08
CA ILE A 224 -19.36 -9.62 -20.12
C ILE A 224 -18.97 -9.90 -21.57
N LEU A 225 -17.67 -9.85 -21.86
CA LEU A 225 -17.09 -10.12 -23.17
C LEU A 225 -16.24 -11.40 -23.15
N ARG A 226 -16.08 -12.04 -24.31
CA ARG A 226 -15.15 -13.16 -24.48
C ARG A 226 -13.75 -12.64 -24.80
N LEU A 227 -12.75 -13.17 -24.10
CA LEU A 227 -11.36 -12.77 -24.27
C LEU A 227 -10.85 -13.11 -25.68
N ASN A 228 -10.36 -12.09 -26.41
CA ASN A 228 -9.69 -12.25 -27.69
C ASN A 228 -8.49 -11.30 -27.77
N TRP A 229 -7.30 -11.84 -27.47
CA TRP A 229 -6.05 -11.07 -27.44
C TRP A 229 -5.73 -10.37 -28.76
N LYS A 230 -6.01 -10.99 -29.91
CA LYS A 230 -5.73 -10.40 -31.22
C LYS A 230 -6.53 -9.11 -31.42
N GLU A 231 -7.82 -9.15 -31.07
CA GLU A 231 -8.71 -7.99 -31.23
C GLU A 231 -8.40 -6.89 -30.21
N ILE A 232 -8.09 -7.26 -28.97
CA ILE A 232 -7.69 -6.32 -27.91
C ILE A 232 -6.42 -5.57 -28.33
N LEU A 233 -5.37 -6.28 -28.75
CA LEU A 233 -4.11 -5.67 -29.19
C LEU A 233 -4.30 -4.76 -30.41
N ARG A 234 -5.14 -5.17 -31.36
CA ARG A 234 -5.50 -4.35 -32.53
C ARG A 234 -6.19 -3.04 -32.12
N LYS A 235 -7.18 -3.09 -31.21
CA LYS A 235 -7.88 -1.89 -30.72
C LYS A 235 -6.95 -0.95 -29.94
N THR A 236 -6.12 -1.49 -29.07
CA THR A 236 -5.23 -0.68 -28.21
C THR A 236 -4.12 -0.03 -29.04
N SER A 237 -3.52 -0.73 -30.00
CA SER A 237 -2.48 -0.18 -30.88
C SER A 237 -2.96 0.99 -31.74
N VAL A 238 -4.23 0.98 -32.18
CA VAL A 238 -4.84 2.09 -32.92
C VAL A 238 -5.04 3.32 -32.03
N LYS A 239 -5.49 3.13 -30.78
CA LYS A 239 -5.71 4.25 -29.83
C LYS A 239 -4.41 4.87 -29.32
N VAL A 240 -3.37 4.08 -29.07
CA VAL A 240 -2.05 4.59 -28.64
C VAL A 240 -1.42 5.52 -29.67
N LYS A 241 -1.64 5.28 -30.98
CA LYS A 241 -1.18 6.18 -32.05
C LYS A 241 -1.84 7.57 -32.02
N MET A 242 -3.05 7.68 -31.48
CA MET A 242 -3.79 8.95 -31.41
C MET A 242 -3.45 9.80 -30.18
N GLN A 243 -2.83 9.22 -29.14
CA GLN A 243 -2.65 9.86 -27.82
C GLN A 243 -1.19 10.23 -27.47
N ARG A 244 -0.24 10.17 -28.40
CA ARG A 244 1.15 10.57 -28.13
C ARG A 244 1.34 12.10 -28.32
N PRO A 245 1.41 12.91 -27.25
CA PRO A 245 2.11 14.19 -27.35
C PRO A 245 3.61 13.94 -27.59
N PRO A 246 4.35 14.89 -28.20
CA PRO A 246 5.79 14.78 -28.32
C PRO A 246 6.42 14.69 -26.92
N MET A 247 7.18 13.62 -26.66
CA MET A 247 7.94 13.53 -25.42
C MET A 247 9.02 14.61 -25.41
N PRO A 248 9.14 15.43 -24.34
CA PRO A 248 10.32 16.25 -24.17
C PRO A 248 11.55 15.34 -24.09
N PRO A 249 12.71 15.78 -24.62
CA PRO A 249 13.93 14.98 -24.56
C PRO A 249 14.25 14.64 -23.10
N LEU A 250 14.58 13.38 -22.84
CA LEU A 250 15.08 12.93 -21.55
C LEU A 250 16.28 13.81 -21.15
N LEU A 251 16.07 14.73 -20.21
CA LEU A 251 17.05 15.75 -19.82
C LEU A 251 18.21 15.20 -18.94
N THR A 252 18.32 13.90 -18.79
CA THR A 252 19.42 13.27 -18.06
C THR A 252 20.05 12.17 -18.91
N LYS A 253 20.92 12.57 -19.85
CA LYS A 253 21.93 11.65 -20.39
C LYS A 253 22.84 11.24 -19.24
N ARG A 254 22.73 9.98 -18.79
CA ARG A 254 23.73 9.34 -17.91
C ARG A 254 25.12 9.62 -18.49
N PRO A 255 26.12 10.05 -17.70
CA PRO A 255 27.47 10.27 -18.21
C PRO A 255 27.96 8.99 -18.90
N ARG A 256 28.48 9.11 -20.13
CA ARG A 256 29.10 7.98 -20.83
C ARG A 256 30.20 7.42 -19.92
N GLY A 257 30.07 6.15 -19.50
CA GLY A 257 31.02 5.47 -18.62
C GLY A 257 30.57 5.26 -17.17
N ALA A 258 29.39 5.76 -16.77
CA ALA A 258 28.76 5.37 -15.50
C ALA A 258 28.34 3.88 -15.58
N ARG A 259 29.25 2.99 -15.19
CA ARG A 259 29.02 1.54 -15.14
C ARG A 259 28.19 1.21 -13.90
N ASP A 260 27.25 0.28 -14.04
CA ASP A 260 26.42 -0.25 -12.95
C ASP A 260 27.21 -1.04 -11.89
N ALA A 261 28.55 -0.97 -11.89
CA ALA A 261 29.42 -1.72 -11.00
C ALA A 261 29.14 -1.42 -9.52
N ASP A 262 28.87 -0.16 -9.18
CA ASP A 262 28.54 0.23 -7.81
C ASP A 262 27.17 -0.28 -7.39
N PHE A 263 26.17 -0.19 -8.26
CA PHE A 263 24.84 -0.73 -8.02
C PHE A 263 24.87 -2.27 -7.88
N LEU A 264 25.59 -2.95 -8.76
CA LEU A 264 25.77 -4.41 -8.73
C LEU A 264 26.58 -4.86 -7.51
N ARG A 265 27.57 -4.07 -7.07
CA ARG A 265 28.31 -4.32 -5.82
C ARG A 265 27.40 -4.17 -4.60
N ILE A 266 26.60 -3.10 -4.53
CA ILE A 266 25.62 -2.88 -3.46
C ILE A 266 24.59 -4.02 -3.42
N LEU A 267 24.08 -4.47 -4.58
CA LEU A 267 23.16 -5.60 -4.66
C LEU A 267 23.80 -6.91 -4.20
N LYS A 268 25.04 -7.19 -4.61
CA LYS A 268 25.78 -8.39 -4.17
C LYS A 268 26.04 -8.36 -2.67
N ASP A 269 26.43 -7.21 -2.12
CA ASP A 269 26.68 -7.04 -0.69
C ASP A 269 25.38 -7.14 0.13
N ALA A 270 24.26 -6.66 -0.39
CA ALA A 270 22.94 -6.81 0.23
C ALA A 270 22.48 -8.28 0.20
N CYS A 271 22.68 -8.98 -0.92
CA CYS A 271 22.34 -10.39 -1.07
C CYS A 271 23.19 -11.30 -0.15
N ALA A 272 24.47 -10.96 0.04
CA ALA A 272 25.36 -11.66 0.98
C ALA A 272 24.95 -11.50 2.45
N ARG A 273 24.35 -10.36 2.80
CA ARG A 273 23.83 -10.08 4.16
C ARG A 273 22.44 -10.65 4.41
N CYS A 274 21.63 -10.82 3.37
CA CYS A 274 20.28 -11.39 3.43
C CYS A 274 20.26 -12.91 3.19
N ARG A 275 21.15 -13.69 3.83
CA ARG A 275 20.97 -15.15 3.87
C ARG A 275 19.69 -15.44 4.66
N PHE A 276 18.59 -15.63 3.94
CA PHE A 276 17.43 -16.35 4.46
C PHE A 276 17.93 -17.73 4.91
N PRO A 277 17.65 -18.17 6.15
CA PRO A 277 17.91 -19.55 6.50
C PRO A 277 17.14 -20.42 5.50
N ALA A 278 17.87 -21.33 4.84
CA ALA A 278 17.25 -22.36 4.03
C ALA A 278 16.29 -23.14 4.93
N ASP A 279 15.07 -23.35 4.42
CA ASP A 279 14.05 -24.16 5.07
C ASP A 279 14.63 -25.55 5.43
N PRO A 280 14.52 -26.02 6.68
CA PRO A 280 14.76 -27.43 6.97
C PRO A 280 13.60 -28.24 6.39
N GLN A 281 13.98 -29.27 5.63
CA GLN A 281 13.13 -30.23 4.92
C GLN A 281 11.93 -30.75 5.73
#